data_AF-A0A6A5TIH2-F1
#
_entry.id   AF-A0A6A5TIH2-F1
#
_cell.length_a   1.000
_cell.length_b   1.000
_cell.length_c   1.000
_cell.angle_alpha   90.00
_cell.angle_beta   90.00
_cell.angle_gamma   90.00
#
_symmetry.space_group_name_H-M   'P 1'
#
loop_
_entity.id
_entity.type
_entity.pdbx_description
1 polymer ?
#
loop_
_entity_poly.entity_id
_entity_poly.type
_entity_poly.pdbx_seq_one_letter_code
_entity_poly.pdbx_strand_id
1 'polypeptide(L)'
;MKREKPLAERSVSRMTGKPIENPWFKERFQNEAAALQLLKSHAKIPVPGLRSWGEDSEGLLFLETDLVPGVQLERAEDECRMPNLHSLAGEKIGKKCDQFVEEKLLSELKSLKSSTIGLNGLVIPPPWILGSVDRPSWEPKTSDKEEYVMIHGDLGPHNVMMDLETLNVISIIDWEYSGYFPPEFQKWSATRGGHFAHFKDEDLARELAATIVL
;
A
#
# COMPACT_ATOMS: atom_id res chain seq x y z
N MET A 1 -10.01 -6.55 -11.13
CA MET A 1 -10.90 -5.40 -10.88
C MET A 1 -11.24 -5.37 -9.39
N LYS A 2 -10.88 -4.28 -8.72
CA LYS A 2 -11.27 -3.95 -7.35
C LYS A 2 -12.62 -3.20 -7.42
N ARG A 3 -13.54 -3.48 -6.51
CA ARG A 3 -14.90 -2.92 -6.54
C ARG A 3 -15.45 -2.68 -5.14
N GLU A 4 -16.21 -1.62 -5.01
CA GLU A 4 -17.03 -1.35 -3.84
C GLU A 4 -18.09 -2.44 -3.65
N LYS A 5 -18.25 -2.90 -2.41
CA LYS A 5 -19.36 -3.78 -2.06
C LYS A 5 -20.61 -2.93 -1.80
N PRO A 6 -21.78 -3.31 -2.37
CA PRO A 6 -23.05 -2.70 -2.01
C PRO A 6 -23.29 -2.74 -0.50
N LEU A 7 -23.97 -1.73 0.05
CA LEU A 7 -24.25 -1.65 1.50
C LEU A 7 -24.87 -2.93 2.08
N ALA A 8 -25.74 -3.58 1.31
CA ALA A 8 -26.42 -4.82 1.71
C ALA A 8 -25.47 -6.04 1.84
N GLU A 9 -24.30 -5.99 1.22
CA GLU A 9 -23.29 -7.08 1.23
C GLU A 9 -22.14 -6.81 2.20
N ARG A 10 -22.13 -5.65 2.85
CA ARG A 10 -21.08 -5.29 3.81
C ARG A 10 -21.28 -6.01 5.14
N SER A 11 -20.16 -6.32 5.79
CA SER A 11 -20.15 -6.77 7.18
C SER A 11 -20.85 -5.76 8.08
N VAL A 12 -21.61 -6.25 9.06
CA VAL A 12 -22.36 -5.42 9.99
C VAL A 12 -21.53 -5.20 11.27
N SER A 13 -21.49 -3.97 11.77
CA SER A 13 -20.87 -3.65 13.05
C SER A 13 -21.65 -4.31 14.18
N ARG A 14 -20.97 -5.10 15.01
CA ARG A 14 -21.58 -5.72 16.20
C ARG A 14 -22.08 -4.68 17.22
N MET A 15 -21.53 -3.46 17.18
CA MET A 15 -21.86 -2.39 18.12
C MET A 15 -23.08 -1.58 17.67
N THR A 16 -23.19 -1.25 16.38
CA THR A 16 -24.24 -0.36 15.87
C THR A 16 -25.35 -1.08 15.11
N GLY A 17 -25.14 -2.36 14.75
CA GLY A 17 -26.08 -3.13 13.91
C GLY A 17 -26.18 -2.61 12.47
N LYS A 18 -25.34 -1.65 12.08
CA LYS A 18 -25.31 -1.06 10.73
C LYS A 18 -24.18 -1.65 9.89
N PRO A 19 -24.30 -1.65 8.54
CA PRO A 19 -23.18 -1.93 7.65
C PRO A 19 -21.94 -1.11 8.05
N ILE A 20 -20.77 -1.74 8.05
CA ILE A 20 -19.50 -1.05 8.28
C ILE A 20 -19.21 -0.20 7.04
N GLU A 21 -19.14 1.11 7.26
CA GLU A 21 -18.73 2.08 6.25
C GLU A 21 -17.28 2.49 6.54
N ASN A 22 -16.44 2.49 5.50
CA ASN A 22 -15.10 3.07 5.61
C ASN A 22 -15.18 4.51 5.12
N PRO A 23 -14.95 5.52 5.97
CA PRO A 23 -15.08 6.92 5.57
C PRO A 23 -14.10 7.35 4.48
N TRP A 24 -13.02 6.58 4.26
CA TRP A 24 -11.98 6.86 3.27
C TRP A 24 -12.12 6.05 1.99
N PHE A 25 -13.26 5.37 1.78
CA PHE A 25 -13.38 4.38 0.72
C PHE A 25 -13.24 5.00 -0.67
N LYS A 26 -13.85 6.16 -0.90
CA LYS A 26 -13.76 6.88 -2.18
C LYS A 26 -12.37 7.46 -2.42
N GLU A 27 -11.82 8.06 -1.38
CA GLU A 27 -10.50 8.68 -1.34
C GLU A 27 -9.42 7.64 -1.65
N ARG A 28 -9.54 6.42 -1.11
CA ARG A 28 -8.60 5.31 -1.37
C ARG A 28 -8.59 4.86 -2.83
N PHE A 29 -9.74 4.77 -3.49
CA PHE A 29 -9.81 4.43 -4.92
C PHE A 29 -9.18 5.54 -5.79
N GLN A 30 -9.51 6.79 -5.48
CA GLN A 30 -8.93 7.94 -6.16
C GLN A 30 -7.40 7.99 -5.96
N ASN A 31 -6.95 7.74 -4.74
CA ASN A 31 -5.54 7.78 -4.38
C ASN A 31 -4.75 6.64 -5.05
N GLU A 32 -5.29 5.42 -5.07
CA GLU A 32 -4.68 4.29 -5.77
C GLU A 32 -4.55 4.58 -7.28
N ALA A 33 -5.60 5.12 -7.91
CA ALA A 33 -5.53 5.49 -9.32
C ALA A 33 -4.47 6.57 -9.60
N ALA A 34 -4.41 7.61 -8.77
CA ALA A 34 -3.40 8.65 -8.88
C ALA A 34 -1.98 8.10 -8.71
N ALA A 35 -1.78 7.21 -7.74
CA ALA A 35 -0.51 6.57 -7.47
C ALA A 35 -0.05 5.71 -8.65
N LEU A 36 -0.94 4.87 -9.20
CA LEU A 36 -0.62 4.04 -10.36
C LEU A 36 -0.28 4.90 -11.59
N GLN A 37 -0.97 6.01 -11.80
CA GLN A 37 -0.64 6.96 -12.88
C GLN A 37 0.75 7.59 -12.69
N LEU A 38 1.05 8.07 -11.48
CA LEU A 38 2.34 8.65 -11.13
C LEU A 38 3.47 7.64 -11.26
N LEU A 39 3.30 6.43 -10.71
CA LEU A 39 4.37 5.43 -10.66
C LEU A 39 4.61 4.78 -12.02
N LYS A 40 3.59 4.69 -12.88
CA LYS A 40 3.75 4.17 -14.24
C LYS A 40 4.69 5.02 -15.10
N SER A 41 4.79 6.34 -14.86
CA SER A 41 5.78 7.17 -15.53
C SER A 41 7.21 6.93 -15.03
N HIS A 42 7.37 6.24 -13.90
CA HIS A 42 8.65 5.89 -13.29
C HIS A 42 8.98 4.43 -13.59
N ALA A 43 9.63 4.19 -14.73
CA ALA A 43 9.87 2.87 -15.34
C ALA A 43 10.58 1.81 -14.46
N LYS A 44 11.01 2.15 -13.25
CA LYS A 44 11.76 1.27 -12.35
C LYS A 44 10.92 0.69 -11.20
N ILE A 45 9.73 1.24 -10.95
CA ILE A 45 8.81 0.75 -9.92
C ILE A 45 7.78 -0.15 -10.62
N PRO A 46 7.78 -1.47 -10.37
CA PRO A 46 6.84 -2.35 -11.02
C PRO A 46 5.46 -2.20 -10.37
N VAL A 47 4.52 -1.63 -11.10
CA VAL A 47 3.13 -1.43 -10.71
C VAL A 47 2.19 -1.99 -11.77
N PRO A 48 0.96 -2.42 -11.40
CA PRO A 48 0.01 -2.86 -12.40
C PRO A 48 -0.44 -1.65 -13.26
N GLY A 49 -0.65 -1.87 -14.55
CA GLY A 49 -1.12 -0.80 -15.43
C GLY A 49 -2.56 -0.43 -15.10
N LEU A 50 -2.82 0.84 -14.73
CA LEU A 50 -4.18 1.34 -14.59
C LEU A 50 -4.88 1.37 -15.96
N ARG A 51 -6.07 0.75 -16.03
CA ARG A 51 -6.92 0.71 -17.23
C ARG A 51 -8.06 1.73 -17.13
N SER A 52 -8.77 1.73 -16.01
CA SER A 52 -9.86 2.67 -15.72
C SER A 52 -10.21 2.66 -14.23
N TRP A 53 -10.82 3.74 -13.75
CA TRP A 53 -11.42 3.82 -12.42
C TRP A 53 -12.57 4.84 -12.44
N GLY A 54 -13.49 4.75 -11.48
CA GLY A 54 -14.61 5.67 -11.36
C GLY A 54 -15.79 5.05 -10.62
N GLU A 55 -16.97 5.58 -10.88
CA GLU A 55 -18.25 5.03 -10.41
C GLU A 55 -18.95 4.34 -11.59
N ASP A 56 -19.61 3.22 -11.34
CA ASP A 56 -20.43 2.53 -12.34
C ASP A 56 -21.86 3.09 -12.43
N SER A 57 -22.73 2.44 -13.20
CA SER A 57 -24.13 2.87 -13.36
C SER A 57 -24.94 2.87 -12.05
N GLU A 58 -24.50 2.13 -11.04
CA GLU A 58 -25.13 2.03 -9.72
C GLU A 58 -24.47 2.97 -8.70
N GLY A 59 -23.50 3.79 -9.12
CA GLY A 59 -22.74 4.68 -8.24
C GLY A 59 -21.67 3.96 -7.40
N LEU A 60 -21.36 2.70 -7.70
CA LEU A 60 -20.36 1.92 -6.97
C LEU A 60 -18.96 2.14 -7.55
N LEU A 61 -17.99 2.35 -6.66
CA LEU A 61 -16.61 2.59 -7.08
C LEU A 61 -15.96 1.33 -7.67
N PHE A 62 -15.17 1.51 -8.72
CA PHE A 62 -14.34 0.47 -9.30
C PHE A 62 -12.95 0.99 -9.66
N LEU A 63 -11.98 0.08 -9.63
CA LEU A 63 -10.63 0.29 -10.13
C LEU A 63 -10.19 -0.95 -10.91
N GLU A 64 -9.84 -0.75 -12.17
CA GLU A 64 -9.42 -1.78 -13.11
C GLU A 64 -7.95 -1.59 -13.49
N THR A 65 -7.20 -2.67 -13.33
CA THR A 65 -5.78 -2.74 -13.65
C THR A 65 -5.47 -3.96 -14.50
N ASP A 66 -4.29 -3.95 -15.12
CA ASP A 66 -3.72 -5.14 -15.75
C ASP A 66 -3.58 -6.26 -14.72
N LEU A 67 -3.90 -7.49 -15.14
CA LEU A 67 -3.68 -8.67 -14.31
C LEU A 67 -2.18 -8.88 -14.15
N VAL A 68 -1.72 -8.95 -12.89
CA VAL A 68 -0.34 -9.32 -12.57
C VAL A 68 -0.26 -10.85 -12.41
N PRO A 69 0.38 -11.58 -13.34
CA PRO A 69 0.47 -13.03 -13.26
C PRO A 69 1.51 -13.43 -12.21
N GLY A 70 1.09 -13.84 -11.02
CA GLY A 70 2.01 -14.25 -9.95
C GLY A 70 1.27 -14.64 -8.67
N VAL A 71 2.05 -14.87 -7.61
CA VAL A 71 1.54 -15.21 -6.28
C VAL A 71 1.98 -14.15 -5.29
N GLN A 72 1.11 -13.75 -4.36
CA GLN A 72 1.49 -12.84 -3.28
C GLN A 72 2.61 -13.47 -2.44
N LEU A 73 3.59 -12.68 -2.01
CA LEU A 73 4.73 -13.18 -1.22
C LEU A 73 4.25 -13.96 0.03
N GLU A 74 3.17 -13.52 0.67
CA GLU A 74 2.63 -14.21 1.86
C GLU A 74 2.13 -15.65 1.58
N ARG A 75 1.84 -15.98 0.32
CA ARG A 75 1.37 -17.31 -0.15
C ARG A 75 2.44 -18.06 -0.94
N ALA A 76 3.59 -17.43 -1.21
CA ALA A 76 4.60 -17.97 -2.11
C ALA A 76 5.21 -19.29 -1.60
N GLU A 77 5.33 -19.45 -0.28
CA GLU A 77 5.81 -20.69 0.34
C GLU A 77 4.82 -21.84 0.13
N ASP A 78 3.53 -21.62 0.39
CA ASP A 78 2.49 -22.63 0.27
C ASP A 78 2.22 -23.05 -1.19
N GLU A 79 2.44 -22.14 -2.14
CA GLU A 79 2.11 -22.36 -3.57
C GLU A 79 3.30 -22.79 -4.43
N CYS A 80 4.52 -22.81 -3.90
CA CYS A 80 5.68 -23.24 -4.67
C CYS A 80 5.67 -24.76 -4.90
N ARG A 81 5.57 -25.16 -6.18
CA ARG A 81 5.53 -26.58 -6.61
C ARG A 81 6.84 -27.09 -7.18
N MET A 82 7.95 -26.38 -6.96
CA MET A 82 9.27 -26.71 -7.51
C MET A 82 10.29 -27.05 -6.41
N PRO A 83 10.05 -28.04 -5.54
CA PRO A 83 10.87 -28.29 -4.34
C PRO A 83 12.33 -28.66 -4.63
N ASN A 84 12.65 -29.13 -5.84
CA ASN A 84 14.04 -29.46 -6.23
C ASN A 84 14.84 -28.24 -6.71
N LEU A 85 14.16 -27.22 -7.24
CA LEU A 85 14.78 -25.97 -7.71
C LEU A 85 14.71 -24.88 -6.64
N HIS A 86 13.58 -24.87 -5.94
CA HIS A 86 13.21 -24.01 -4.83
C HIS A 86 13.11 -24.88 -3.58
N SER A 87 14.21 -25.55 -3.21
CA SER A 87 14.37 -26.35 -1.98
C SER A 87 14.22 -25.56 -0.67
N LEU A 88 13.29 -24.62 -0.62
CA LEU A 88 13.37 -23.41 0.16
C LEU A 88 12.23 -23.37 1.15
N ALA A 89 12.59 -23.57 2.41
CA ALA A 89 11.99 -22.82 3.49
C ALA A 89 11.80 -21.36 3.04
N GLY A 90 10.66 -20.74 3.37
CA GLY A 90 10.30 -19.37 2.94
C GLY A 90 11.40 -18.30 3.07
N GLU A 91 12.45 -18.57 3.84
CA GLU A 91 13.67 -17.78 3.98
C GLU A 91 14.31 -17.28 2.67
N LYS A 92 14.50 -18.11 1.63
CA LYS A 92 15.17 -17.64 0.39
C LYS A 92 14.26 -16.80 -0.50
N ILE A 93 12.96 -17.11 -0.53
CA ILE A 93 11.96 -16.28 -1.25
C ILE A 93 11.88 -14.92 -0.57
N GLY A 94 11.76 -14.92 0.77
CA GLY A 94 11.78 -13.71 1.59
C GLY A 94 13.03 -12.88 1.35
N LYS A 95 14.23 -13.47 1.41
CA LYS A 95 15.51 -12.77 1.17
C LYS A 95 15.60 -12.09 -0.19
N LYS A 96 15.17 -12.74 -1.27
CA LYS A 96 15.17 -12.13 -2.61
C LYS A 96 14.22 -10.95 -2.70
N CYS A 97 13.03 -11.08 -2.13
CA CYS A 97 12.08 -9.97 -2.07
C CYS A 97 12.63 -8.82 -1.23
N ASP A 98 13.20 -9.13 -0.06
CA ASP A 98 13.75 -8.15 0.86
C ASP A 98 14.86 -7.34 0.19
N GLN A 99 15.77 -8.02 -0.51
CA GLN A 99 16.81 -7.38 -1.31
C GLN A 99 16.22 -6.44 -2.38
N PHE A 100 15.22 -6.89 -3.14
CA PHE A 100 14.56 -6.03 -4.14
C PHE A 100 13.92 -4.80 -3.50
N VAL A 101 13.23 -4.98 -2.37
CA VAL A 101 12.52 -3.88 -1.72
C VAL A 101 13.52 -2.86 -1.17
N GLU A 102 14.47 -3.29 -0.37
CA GLU A 102 15.46 -2.43 0.29
C GLU A 102 16.38 -1.73 -0.72
N GLU A 103 16.96 -2.48 -1.67
CA GLU A 103 18.00 -1.96 -2.55
C GLU A 103 17.44 -1.20 -3.75
N LYS A 104 16.22 -1.52 -4.21
CA LYS A 104 15.65 -0.95 -5.43
C LYS A 104 14.37 -0.17 -5.15
N LEU A 105 13.32 -0.80 -4.61
CA LEU A 105 12.01 -0.16 -4.48
C LEU A 105 12.06 1.09 -3.58
N LEU A 106 12.59 0.95 -2.37
CA LEU A 106 12.63 2.04 -1.39
C LEU A 106 13.54 3.18 -1.87
N SER A 107 14.62 2.85 -2.57
CA SER A 107 15.52 3.83 -3.18
C SER A 107 14.80 4.68 -4.24
N GLU A 108 14.05 4.04 -5.15
CA GLU A 108 13.30 4.76 -6.19
C GLU A 108 12.16 5.58 -5.58
N LEU A 109 11.43 5.04 -4.61
CA LEU A 109 10.40 5.77 -3.87
C LEU A 109 10.95 7.00 -3.15
N LYS A 110 12.10 6.87 -2.47
CA LYS A 110 12.80 7.97 -1.79
C LYS A 110 13.29 9.06 -2.75
N SER A 111 13.52 8.72 -4.02
CA SER A 111 13.93 9.68 -5.04
C SER A 111 12.78 10.59 -5.50
N LEU A 112 11.53 10.14 -5.33
CA LEU A 112 10.34 10.92 -5.60
C LEU A 112 10.08 11.84 -4.42
N LYS A 113 10.32 13.13 -4.60
CA LYS A 113 10.19 14.12 -3.55
C LYS A 113 9.06 15.10 -3.80
N SER A 114 8.56 15.68 -2.72
CA SER A 114 7.55 16.72 -2.71
C SER A 114 7.78 17.64 -1.52
N SER A 115 7.41 18.91 -1.66
CA SER A 115 7.31 19.85 -0.55
C SER A 115 5.95 19.79 0.15
N THR A 116 4.98 19.03 -0.37
CA THR A 116 3.61 18.91 0.20
C THR A 116 3.27 17.46 0.51
N ILE A 117 2.70 17.21 1.69
CA ILE A 117 2.21 15.90 2.13
C ILE A 117 0.97 15.48 1.34
N GLY A 118 0.83 14.16 1.13
CA GLY A 118 -0.30 13.56 0.43
C GLY A 118 -0.04 13.35 -1.05
N LEU A 119 -1.08 13.08 -1.83
CA LEU A 119 -1.03 12.92 -3.27
C LEU A 119 -2.28 13.55 -3.88
N ASN A 120 -2.10 14.43 -4.87
CA ASN A 120 -3.20 15.18 -5.51
C ASN A 120 -4.14 15.87 -4.49
N GLY A 121 -3.58 16.39 -3.40
CA GLY A 121 -4.33 17.09 -2.35
C GLY A 121 -5.05 16.18 -1.36
N LEU A 122 -4.97 14.84 -1.51
CA LEU A 122 -5.48 13.88 -0.53
C LEU A 122 -4.36 13.43 0.39
N VAL A 123 -4.61 13.47 1.71
CA VAL A 123 -3.73 12.86 2.71
C VAL A 123 -4.44 11.63 3.27
N ILE A 124 -3.94 10.45 2.93
CA ILE A 124 -4.40 9.19 3.51
C ILE A 124 -3.21 8.60 4.27
N PRO A 125 -3.13 8.77 5.61
CA PRO A 125 -2.05 8.21 6.38
C PRO A 125 -2.00 6.68 6.29
N PRO A 126 -0.82 6.07 6.51
CA PRO A 126 -0.67 4.64 6.64
C PRO A 126 -1.67 4.00 7.63
N PRO A 127 -2.12 2.75 7.42
CA PRO A 127 -3.08 2.09 8.31
C PRO A 127 -2.63 2.01 9.77
N TRP A 128 -1.33 1.87 10.03
CA TRP A 128 -0.77 1.83 11.38
C TRP A 128 -0.82 3.19 12.10
N ILE A 129 -0.89 4.31 11.36
CA ILE A 129 -1.19 5.64 11.92
C ILE A 129 -2.68 5.76 12.22
N LEU A 130 -3.53 5.39 11.24
CA LEU A 130 -4.99 5.47 11.38
C LEU A 130 -5.54 4.58 12.50
N GLY A 131 -4.86 3.47 12.82
CA GLY A 131 -5.20 2.59 13.94
C GLY A 131 -4.94 3.21 15.31
N SER A 132 -4.02 4.18 15.40
CA SER A 132 -3.61 4.81 16.67
C SER A 132 -4.14 6.24 16.84
N VAL A 133 -4.48 6.91 15.75
CA VAL A 133 -4.93 8.31 15.75
C VAL A 133 -6.19 8.44 14.90
N ASP A 134 -7.33 8.58 15.57
CA ASP A 134 -8.61 8.85 14.91
C ASP A 134 -8.78 10.36 14.66
N ARG A 135 -9.02 10.73 13.41
CA ARG A 135 -9.26 12.10 12.97
C ARG A 135 -10.28 12.12 11.83
N PRO A 136 -11.17 13.15 11.79
CA PRO A 136 -12.17 13.27 10.74
C PRO A 136 -11.56 13.64 9.38
N SER A 137 -10.44 14.39 9.38
CA SER A 137 -9.71 14.74 8.16
C SER A 137 -8.20 14.85 8.42
N TRP A 138 -7.43 14.72 7.34
CA TRP A 138 -5.99 14.97 7.30
C TRP A 138 -5.73 15.98 6.19
N GLU A 139 -5.24 17.16 6.55
CA GLU A 139 -5.05 18.25 5.60
C GLU A 139 -3.63 18.23 5.02
N PRO A 140 -3.45 18.56 3.73
CA PRO A 140 -2.12 18.75 3.16
C PRO A 140 -1.33 19.82 3.92
N LYS A 141 -0.07 19.50 4.22
CA LYS A 141 0.89 20.42 4.82
C LYS A 141 2.06 20.60 3.87
N THR A 142 2.51 21.85 3.71
CA THR A 142 3.62 22.21 2.83
C THR A 142 4.81 22.68 3.65
N SER A 143 6.00 22.24 3.24
CA SER A 143 7.30 22.63 3.76
C SER A 143 8.02 23.56 2.77
N ASP A 144 8.99 24.32 3.27
CA ASP A 144 9.88 25.14 2.42
C ASP A 144 10.86 24.28 1.59
N LYS A 145 10.97 22.98 1.91
CA LYS A 145 11.88 22.03 1.25
C LYS A 145 11.11 20.82 0.75
N GLU A 146 11.66 20.18 -0.29
CA GLU A 146 11.20 18.87 -0.76
C GLU A 146 11.70 17.75 0.18
N GLU A 147 11.17 17.71 1.39
CA GLU A 147 11.57 16.75 2.43
C GLU A 147 10.65 15.51 2.51
N TYR A 148 9.49 15.56 1.86
CA TYR A 148 8.58 14.42 1.82
C TYR A 148 8.91 13.52 0.65
N VAL A 149 8.81 12.22 0.87
CA VAL A 149 9.11 11.18 -0.11
C VAL A 149 7.88 10.35 -0.40
N MET A 150 7.77 9.82 -1.62
CA MET A 150 6.69 8.90 -1.96
C MET A 150 6.82 7.63 -1.12
N ILE A 151 5.75 7.22 -0.45
CA ILE A 151 5.67 5.95 0.29
C ILE A 151 4.54 5.09 -0.27
N HIS A 152 4.59 3.78 -0.02
CA HIS A 152 3.45 2.90 -0.27
C HIS A 152 2.37 3.00 0.81
N GLY A 153 2.78 3.25 2.06
CA GLY A 153 1.89 3.37 3.23
C GLY A 153 1.40 2.05 3.82
N ASP A 154 1.43 0.94 3.07
CA ASP A 154 1.00 -0.39 3.53
C ASP A 154 1.85 -1.52 2.92
N LEU A 155 3.17 -1.32 2.90
CA LEU A 155 4.06 -2.27 2.25
C LEU A 155 4.27 -3.51 3.14
N GLY A 156 3.79 -4.66 2.66
CA GLY A 156 3.91 -5.95 3.32
C GLY A 156 3.84 -7.10 2.31
N PRO A 157 4.01 -8.36 2.75
CA PRO A 157 4.10 -9.51 1.84
C PRO A 157 2.79 -9.79 1.08
N HIS A 158 1.65 -9.30 1.56
CA HIS A 158 0.37 -9.39 0.87
C HIS A 158 0.28 -8.44 -0.35
N ASN A 159 1.13 -7.42 -0.41
CA ASN A 159 1.17 -6.40 -1.47
C ASN A 159 2.34 -6.57 -2.45
N VAL A 160 3.07 -7.68 -2.36
CA VAL A 160 4.16 -8.03 -3.29
C VAL A 160 3.78 -9.25 -4.12
N MET A 161 3.78 -9.10 -5.44
CA MET A 161 3.55 -10.18 -6.39
C MET A 161 4.87 -10.79 -6.82
N MET A 162 5.00 -12.11 -6.67
CA MET A 162 6.20 -12.90 -6.95
C MET A 162 6.00 -13.84 -8.14
N ASP A 163 7.06 -14.02 -8.91
CA ASP A 163 7.20 -15.10 -9.89
C ASP A 163 7.77 -16.33 -9.19
N LEU A 164 7.01 -17.43 -9.13
CA LEU A 164 7.45 -18.68 -8.49
C LEU A 164 8.32 -19.56 -9.39
N GLU A 165 8.73 -19.11 -10.57
CA GLU A 165 9.77 -19.76 -11.35
C GLU A 165 11.11 -19.03 -11.14
N THR A 166 11.10 -17.72 -11.30
CA THR A 166 12.33 -16.89 -11.22
C THR A 166 12.66 -16.35 -9.82
N LEU A 167 11.67 -16.35 -8.92
CA LEU A 167 11.71 -15.70 -7.60
C LEU A 167 11.94 -14.19 -7.65
N ASN A 168 11.56 -13.55 -8.75
CA ASN A 168 11.62 -12.11 -8.90
C ASN A 168 10.31 -11.46 -8.46
N VAL A 169 10.39 -10.22 -7.98
CA VAL A 169 9.22 -9.37 -7.76
C VAL A 169 8.69 -8.93 -9.12
N ILE A 170 7.41 -9.20 -9.38
CA ILE A 170 6.71 -8.86 -10.62
C ILE A 170 6.04 -7.50 -10.50
N SER A 171 5.40 -7.23 -9.37
CA SER A 171 4.68 -5.99 -9.12
C SER A 171 4.47 -5.75 -7.64
N ILE A 172 4.39 -4.48 -7.28
CA ILE A 172 3.83 -4.02 -6.02
C ILE A 172 2.40 -3.56 -6.28
N ILE A 173 1.46 -3.98 -5.45
CA ILE A 173 0.02 -3.76 -5.64
C ILE A 173 -0.60 -3.05 -4.42
N ASP A 174 -1.84 -2.59 -4.55
CA ASP A 174 -2.62 -1.95 -3.48
C ASP A 174 -2.01 -0.64 -2.94
N TRP A 175 -1.84 0.34 -3.84
CA TRP A 175 -1.21 1.64 -3.57
C TRP A 175 -2.17 2.68 -2.95
N GLU A 176 -3.30 2.25 -2.40
CA GLU A 176 -4.37 3.13 -1.93
C GLU A 176 -4.01 4.00 -0.71
N TYR A 177 -2.96 3.62 0.04
CA TYR A 177 -2.40 4.36 1.18
C TYR A 177 -1.13 5.15 0.83
N SER A 178 -0.81 5.24 -0.47
CA SER A 178 0.42 5.87 -0.91
C SER A 178 0.32 7.39 -0.94
N GLY A 179 1.47 8.06 -0.90
CA GLY A 179 1.54 9.52 -0.96
C GLY A 179 2.88 10.04 -0.49
N TYR A 180 3.05 11.36 -0.50
CA TYR A 180 4.26 11.99 0.02
C TYR A 180 4.16 12.19 1.54
N PHE A 181 5.13 11.65 2.28
CA PHE A 181 5.20 11.75 3.74
C PHE A 181 6.66 11.89 4.21
N PRO A 182 6.90 12.24 5.48
CA PRO A 182 8.24 12.11 6.06
C PRO A 182 8.78 10.68 5.88
N PRO A 183 10.08 10.48 5.54
CA PRO A 183 10.64 9.17 5.24
C PRO A 183 10.41 8.10 6.31
N GLU A 184 10.25 8.51 7.57
CA GLU A 184 10.02 7.66 8.73
C GLU A 184 8.69 6.89 8.65
N PHE A 185 7.75 7.35 7.82
CA PHE A 185 6.45 6.71 7.61
C PHE A 185 6.53 5.46 6.72
N GLN A 186 7.57 5.33 5.89
CA GLN A 186 7.75 4.13 5.08
C GLN A 186 8.25 2.98 5.96
N LYS A 187 7.41 1.94 6.09
CA LYS A 187 7.74 0.70 6.78
C LYS A 187 7.76 -0.46 5.80
N TRP A 188 8.56 -1.48 6.08
CA TRP A 188 8.61 -2.72 5.30
C TRP A 188 8.92 -3.90 6.22
N SER A 189 8.30 -5.03 5.91
CA SER A 189 8.76 -6.33 6.37
C SER A 189 8.38 -7.39 5.35
N ALA A 190 9.33 -8.28 5.03
CA ALA A 190 9.06 -9.45 4.20
C ALA A 190 8.15 -10.49 4.90
N THR A 191 7.85 -10.34 6.19
CA THR A 191 7.02 -11.27 6.95
C THR A 191 5.74 -10.61 7.42
N ARG A 192 4.67 -11.41 7.52
CA ARG A 192 3.40 -10.96 8.08
C ARG A 192 3.56 -10.48 9.53
N GLY A 193 4.30 -11.24 10.34
CA GLY A 193 4.54 -10.89 11.75
C GLY A 193 5.27 -9.56 11.93
N GLY A 194 6.31 -9.30 11.12
CA GLY A 194 7.03 -8.03 11.15
C GLY A 194 6.19 -6.86 10.64
N HIS A 195 5.41 -7.05 9.57
CA HIS A 195 4.49 -6.03 9.08
C HIS A 195 3.46 -5.63 10.15
N PHE A 196 2.83 -6.60 10.83
CA PHE A 196 1.90 -6.32 11.93
C PHE A 196 2.57 -5.78 13.19
N ALA A 197 3.90 -5.91 13.35
CA ALA A 197 4.61 -5.31 14.47
C ALA A 197 4.56 -3.77 14.41
N HIS A 198 4.48 -3.17 13.22
CA HIS A 198 4.37 -1.72 13.04
C HIS A 198 3.08 -1.14 13.67
N PHE A 199 2.03 -1.94 13.78
CA PHE A 199 0.75 -1.52 14.38
C PHE A 199 0.77 -1.53 15.92
N LYS A 200 1.82 -2.10 16.54
CA LYS A 200 1.89 -2.25 18.00
C LYS A 200 2.50 -1.05 18.71
N ASP A 201 3.26 -0.23 17.99
CA ASP A 201 3.95 0.94 18.56
C ASP A 201 3.06 2.18 18.42
N GLU A 202 2.01 2.23 19.25
CA GLU A 202 1.04 3.34 19.22
C GLU A 202 1.66 4.68 19.60
N ASP A 203 2.70 4.68 20.45
CA ASP A 203 3.35 5.91 20.89
C ASP A 203 4.16 6.51 19.76
N LEU A 204 4.93 5.70 19.03
CA LEU A 204 5.60 6.12 17.79
C LEU A 204 4.58 6.59 16.74
N ALA A 205 3.45 5.89 16.60
CA ALA A 205 2.39 6.29 15.68
C ALA A 205 1.80 7.66 16.04
N ARG A 206 1.55 7.93 17.33
CA ARG A 206 1.10 9.23 17.83
C ARG A 206 2.15 10.32 17.62
N GLU A 207 3.43 10.03 17.88
CA GLU A 207 4.54 10.96 17.66
C GLU A 207 4.66 11.34 16.18
N LEU A 208 4.69 10.36 15.29
CA LEU A 208 4.80 10.61 13.85
C LEU A 208 3.56 11.30 13.30
N ALA A 209 2.36 10.91 13.72
CA ALA A 209 1.12 11.61 13.37
C ALA A 209 1.19 13.11 13.73
N ALA A 210 1.79 13.47 14.87
CA ALA A 210 1.95 14.87 15.27
C ALA A 210 2.83 15.70 14.30
N THR A 211 3.69 15.05 13.50
CA THR A 211 4.55 15.74 12.54
C THR A 211 3.83 16.18 11.26
N ILE A 212 2.75 15.48 10.89
CA ILE A 212 2.00 15.69 9.64
C ILE A 212 0.67 16.42 9.85
N VAL A 213 0.37 16.80 11.09
CA VAL A 213 -0.80 17.61 11.43
C VAL A 213 -0.39 19.08 11.58
N LEU A 214 -1.37 19.96 11.36
CA LEU A 214 -1.28 21.39 11.71
C LEU A 214 -1.70 21.61 13.15
#